data_AF-A0A0F9B7U5-F1
#
_entry.id   AF-A0A0F9B7U5-F1
#
_cell.length_a   1.000
_cell.length_b   1.000
_cell.length_c   1.000
_cell.angle_alpha   90.00
_cell.angle_beta   90.00
_cell.angle_gamma   90.00
#
_symmetry.space_group_name_H-M   'P 1'
#
loop_
_entity.id
_entity.type
_entity.pdbx_description
1 polymer ?
#
loop_
_entity_poly.entity_id
_entity_poly.type
_entity_poly.pdbx_seq_one_letter_code
_entity_poly.pdbx_strand_id
1 'polypeptide(L)'
;VKTSAKKEETSEKETDTFTKEQLEEAKRNAKSDGLAEVGRLKTENQKLVTNQQKLNVRIDKFYKDQDEAELEANRDKPDQLSAIKERQSRRTAESDLDSVTQERDELKEKQRGYDELEAKSKKEKVAIEVANRLDVDVKRLTKLAKFTDGSTEVIEEIASELPKKGDKKELHPDSNKTIGGRDWERVQEAFIKNPDDKKNKERYLEMRKAQGR
;
A
#
# COMPACT_ATOMS: atom_id res chain seq x y z
N VAL A 1 65.85 -6.01 -2.24
CA VAL A 1 64.43 -5.65 -2.37
C VAL A 1 63.66 -6.86 -2.91
N LYS A 2 62.87 -7.52 -2.06
CA LYS A 2 61.87 -8.53 -2.47
C LYS A 2 60.65 -8.32 -1.58
N THR A 3 59.67 -7.60 -2.11
CA THR A 3 58.35 -7.38 -1.51
C THR A 3 57.45 -8.55 -1.88
N SER A 4 57.21 -9.48 -0.95
CA SER A 4 56.14 -10.48 -1.08
C SER A 4 54.86 -9.87 -0.54
N ALA A 5 54.00 -9.43 -1.44
CA ALA A 5 52.66 -8.93 -1.13
C ALA A 5 51.82 -10.05 -0.51
N LYS A 6 51.38 -9.83 0.73
CA LYS A 6 50.38 -10.66 1.41
C LYS A 6 49.02 -10.30 0.82
N LYS A 7 48.45 -11.20 0.00
CA LYS A 7 47.06 -11.09 -0.48
C LYS A 7 46.15 -11.36 0.72
N GLU A 8 45.50 -10.33 1.24
CA GLU A 8 44.34 -10.51 2.11
C GLU A 8 43.16 -10.92 1.22
N GLU A 9 42.74 -12.18 1.34
CA GLU A 9 41.46 -12.63 0.79
C GLU A 9 40.34 -12.04 1.64
N THR A 10 39.69 -11.01 1.14
CA THR A 10 38.40 -10.57 1.66
C THR A 10 37.38 -11.68 1.36
N SER A 11 36.98 -12.43 2.39
CA SER A 11 35.85 -13.36 2.32
C SER A 11 34.60 -12.57 1.94
N GLU A 12 34.22 -12.68 0.66
CA GLU A 12 32.89 -12.34 0.18
C GLU A 12 31.91 -13.30 0.86
N LYS A 13 31.28 -12.86 1.95
CA LYS A 13 30.10 -13.54 2.48
C LYS A 13 29.04 -13.49 1.39
N GLU A 14 28.70 -14.65 0.84
CA GLU A 14 27.55 -14.83 -0.04
C GLU A 14 26.33 -14.17 0.62
N THR A 15 25.70 -13.23 -0.07
CA THR A 15 24.45 -12.64 0.37
C THR A 15 23.37 -13.72 0.29
N ASP A 16 22.94 -14.24 1.45
CA ASP A 16 21.80 -15.17 1.53
C ASP A 16 20.56 -14.52 0.88
N THR A 17 20.21 -14.96 -0.32
CA THR A 17 18.98 -14.56 -0.98
C THR A 17 17.83 -15.39 -0.41
N PHE A 18 16.93 -14.76 0.35
CA PHE A 18 15.73 -15.43 0.88
C PHE A 18 14.95 -16.13 -0.23
N THR A 19 14.51 -17.36 0.03
CA THR A 19 13.61 -18.06 -0.88
C THR A 19 12.25 -17.36 -0.92
N LYS A 20 11.51 -17.49 -2.03
CA LYS A 20 10.18 -16.88 -2.17
C LYS A 20 9.23 -17.27 -1.03
N GLU A 21 9.36 -18.49 -0.53
CA GLU A 21 8.57 -19.02 0.58
C GLU A 21 8.93 -18.34 1.91
N GLN A 22 10.22 -18.15 2.21
CA GLN A 22 10.68 -17.42 3.39
C GLN A 22 10.21 -15.96 3.38
N LEU A 23 10.17 -15.34 2.19
CA LEU A 23 9.73 -13.95 2.04
C LEU A 23 8.20 -13.81 2.22
N GLU A 24 7.41 -14.78 1.74
CA GLU A 24 5.96 -14.79 1.98
C GLU A 24 5.61 -15.16 3.43
N GLU A 25 6.36 -16.04 4.08
CA GLU A 25 6.20 -16.34 5.51
C GLU A 25 6.55 -15.13 6.37
N ALA A 26 7.67 -14.46 6.10
CA ALA A 26 8.04 -13.22 6.78
C ALA A 26 6.97 -12.13 6.60
N LYS A 27 6.40 -11.98 5.39
CA LYS A 27 5.27 -11.07 5.15
C LYS A 27 4.03 -11.44 5.95
N ARG A 28 3.71 -12.73 6.05
CA ARG A 28 2.55 -13.21 6.82
C ARG A 28 2.74 -12.94 8.31
N ASN A 29 3.92 -13.23 8.85
CA ASN A 29 4.25 -13.00 10.25
C ASN A 29 4.23 -11.51 10.58
N ALA A 30 4.87 -10.66 9.77
CA ALA A 30 4.83 -9.21 9.94
C ALA A 30 3.41 -8.64 9.90
N LYS A 31 2.54 -9.15 9.02
CA LYS A 31 1.12 -8.77 8.99
C LYS A 31 0.38 -9.22 10.24
N SER A 32 0.62 -10.45 10.70
CA SER A 32 -0.01 -11.00 11.89
C SER A 32 0.39 -10.24 13.15
N ASP A 33 1.68 -9.95 13.30
CA ASP A 33 2.24 -9.18 14.43
C ASP A 33 1.70 -7.75 14.42
N GLY A 34 1.68 -7.10 13.25
CA GLY A 34 1.09 -5.78 13.10
C GLY A 34 -0.40 -5.75 13.47
N LEU A 35 -1.18 -6.77 13.07
CA LEU A 35 -2.59 -6.87 13.46
C LEU A 35 -2.76 -7.10 14.97
N ALA A 36 -1.90 -7.92 15.58
CA ALA A 36 -1.93 -8.16 17.01
C ALA A 36 -1.59 -6.89 17.81
N GLU A 37 -0.59 -6.13 17.36
CA GLU A 37 -0.22 -4.84 17.95
C GLU A 37 -1.34 -3.81 17.81
N VAL A 38 -1.94 -3.68 16.62
CA VAL A 38 -3.13 -2.83 16.41
C VAL A 38 -4.26 -3.23 17.36
N GLY A 39 -4.48 -4.53 17.56
CA GLY A 39 -5.44 -5.04 18.53
C GLY A 39 -5.16 -4.56 19.95
N ARG A 40 -3.91 -4.68 20.42
CA ARG A 40 -3.48 -4.20 21.74
C ARG A 40 -3.66 -2.69 21.88
N LEU A 41 -3.16 -1.92 20.93
CA LEU A 41 -3.29 -0.46 20.90
C LEU A 41 -4.75 -0.03 20.92
N LYS A 42 -5.65 -0.73 20.22
CA LYS A 42 -7.09 -0.44 20.26
C LYS A 42 -7.66 -0.66 21.66
N THR A 43 -7.31 -1.76 22.33
CA THR A 43 -7.77 -2.01 23.70
C THR A 43 -7.22 -0.99 24.71
N GLU A 44 -5.96 -0.58 24.55
CA GLU A 44 -5.34 0.43 25.40
C GLU A 44 -5.98 1.80 25.18
N ASN A 45 -6.18 2.21 23.93
CA ASN A 45 -6.91 3.43 23.60
C ASN A 45 -8.34 3.42 24.16
N GLN A 46 -9.06 2.30 24.10
CA GLN A 46 -10.39 2.19 24.72
C GLN A 46 -10.33 2.39 26.25
N LYS A 47 -9.31 1.83 26.92
CA LYS A 47 -9.10 2.07 28.35
C LYS A 47 -8.79 3.54 28.64
N LEU A 48 -7.96 4.18 27.83
CA LEU A 48 -7.64 5.60 27.98
C LEU A 48 -8.88 6.47 27.79
N VAL A 49 -9.67 6.24 26.74
CA VAL A 49 -10.93 6.99 26.49
C VAL A 49 -11.91 6.81 27.65
N THR A 50 -12.12 5.58 28.12
CA THR A 50 -13.05 5.33 29.25
C THR A 50 -12.56 5.95 30.56
N ASN A 51 -11.25 5.95 30.81
CA ASN A 51 -10.67 6.64 31.97
C ASN A 51 -10.81 8.16 31.85
N GLN A 52 -10.59 8.71 30.66
CA GLN A 52 -10.77 10.14 30.38
C GLN A 52 -12.23 10.56 30.58
N GLN A 53 -13.20 9.77 30.10
CA GLN A 53 -14.63 10.01 30.35
C GLN A 53 -14.95 10.02 31.85
N LYS A 54 -14.43 9.07 32.62
CA LYS A 54 -14.61 9.04 34.08
C LYS A 54 -13.99 10.25 34.78
N LEU A 55 -12.83 10.72 34.32
CA LEU A 55 -12.19 11.92 34.85
C LEU A 55 -13.01 13.17 34.54
N ASN A 56 -13.50 13.32 33.31
CA ASN A 56 -14.36 14.44 32.92
C ASN A 56 -15.63 14.49 33.78
N VAL A 57 -16.32 13.35 33.98
CA VAL A 57 -17.50 13.30 34.86
C VAL A 57 -17.19 13.73 36.30
N ARG A 58 -16.00 13.37 36.82
CA ARG A 58 -15.58 13.79 38.17
C ARG A 58 -15.29 15.29 38.23
N ILE A 59 -14.63 15.82 37.21
CA ILE A 59 -14.31 17.25 37.10
C ILE A 59 -15.60 18.08 36.96
N ASP A 60 -16.53 17.65 36.12
CA ASP A 60 -17.83 18.31 35.96
C ASP A 60 -18.61 18.34 37.26
N LYS A 61 -18.61 17.23 38.01
CA LYS A 61 -19.21 17.19 39.33
C LYS A 61 -18.51 18.13 40.31
N PHE A 62 -17.19 18.15 40.33
CA PHE A 62 -16.41 19.04 41.18
C PHE A 62 -16.74 20.52 40.91
N TYR A 63 -16.84 20.93 39.64
CA TYR A 63 -17.21 22.31 39.30
C TYR A 63 -18.65 22.64 39.72
N LYS A 64 -19.60 21.71 39.56
CA LYS A 64 -20.98 21.91 40.03
C LYS A 64 -21.04 22.06 41.55
N ASP A 65 -20.38 21.17 42.29
CA ASP A 65 -20.34 21.21 43.76
C ASP A 65 -19.69 22.53 44.24
N GLN A 66 -18.64 23.01 43.55
CA GLN A 66 -18.01 24.31 43.82
C GLN A 66 -18.95 25.48 43.51
N ASP A 67 -19.61 25.46 42.36
CA ASP A 67 -20.53 26.52 41.93
C ASP A 67 -21.74 26.65 42.88
N GLU A 68 -22.27 25.53 43.37
CA GLU A 68 -23.33 25.51 44.38
C GLU A 68 -22.84 26.05 45.72
N ALA A 69 -21.64 25.67 46.15
CA ALA A 69 -21.04 26.20 47.38
C ALA A 69 -20.76 27.71 47.31
N GLU A 70 -20.32 28.23 46.16
CA GLU A 70 -20.10 29.66 45.94
C GLU A 70 -21.42 30.46 46.00
N LEU A 71 -22.50 29.90 45.47
CA LEU A 71 -23.84 30.50 45.54
C LEU A 71 -24.40 30.52 46.96
N GLU A 72 -24.30 29.42 47.70
CA GLU A 72 -24.80 29.34 49.08
C GLU A 72 -24.00 30.27 50.02
N ALA A 73 -22.67 30.32 49.86
CA ALA A 73 -21.80 31.18 50.69
C ALA A 73 -22.05 32.69 50.49
N ASN A 74 -22.61 33.09 49.36
CA ASN A 74 -22.88 34.50 49.02
C ASN A 74 -24.37 34.82 48.93
N ARG A 75 -25.23 33.94 49.46
CA ARG A 75 -26.70 34.05 49.38
C ARG A 75 -27.25 35.38 49.86
N ASP A 76 -26.67 35.93 50.93
CA ASP A 76 -27.13 37.19 51.54
C ASP A 76 -26.47 38.44 50.93
N LYS A 77 -25.64 38.29 49.88
CA LYS A 77 -24.89 39.37 49.26
C LYS A 77 -25.29 39.55 47.79
N PRO A 78 -26.36 40.32 47.49
CA PRO A 78 -26.95 40.39 46.15
C PRO A 78 -25.96 40.88 45.07
N ASP A 79 -25.12 41.86 45.39
CA ASP A 79 -24.14 42.40 44.44
C ASP A 79 -23.07 41.37 44.06
N GLN A 80 -22.63 40.54 45.01
CA GLN A 80 -21.65 39.47 44.77
C GLN A 80 -22.29 38.31 44.01
N LEU A 81 -23.56 38.00 44.31
CA LEU A 81 -24.31 36.91 43.70
C LEU A 81 -24.56 37.18 42.19
N SER A 82 -24.81 38.44 41.82
CA SER A 82 -24.90 38.85 40.42
C SER A 82 -23.59 38.61 39.65
N ALA A 83 -22.45 39.01 40.22
CA ALA A 83 -21.13 38.81 39.60
C ALA A 83 -20.74 37.33 39.48
N ILE A 84 -21.09 36.51 40.47
CA ILE A 84 -20.87 35.05 40.46
C ILE A 84 -21.72 34.40 39.36
N LYS A 85 -23.01 34.73 39.27
CA LYS A 85 -23.89 34.21 38.22
C LYS A 85 -23.44 34.60 36.83
N GLU A 86 -23.00 35.83 36.63
CA GLU A 86 -22.45 36.27 35.35
C GLU A 86 -21.20 35.46 34.96
N ARG A 87 -20.30 35.23 35.92
CA ARG A 87 -19.10 34.40 35.70
C ARG A 87 -19.47 32.95 35.34
N GLN A 88 -20.41 32.36 36.08
CA GLN A 88 -20.93 31.01 35.79
C GLN A 88 -21.54 30.95 34.38
N SER A 89 -22.37 31.92 34.02
CA SER A 89 -22.98 32.02 32.69
C SER A 89 -21.96 32.17 31.57
N ARG A 90 -20.86 32.89 31.78
CA ARG A 90 -19.78 32.98 30.79
C ARG A 90 -19.08 31.64 30.61
N ARG A 91 -18.74 30.96 31.71
CA ARG A 91 -18.12 29.62 31.65
C ARG A 91 -18.99 28.60 30.92
N THR A 92 -20.31 28.61 31.18
CA THR A 92 -21.23 27.71 30.45
C THR A 92 -21.29 28.06 28.97
N ALA A 93 -21.36 29.34 28.61
CA ALA A 93 -21.38 29.76 27.21
C ALA A 93 -20.08 29.41 26.47
N GLU A 94 -18.93 29.53 27.13
CA GLU A 94 -17.62 29.12 26.59
C GLU A 94 -17.57 27.58 26.40
N SER A 95 -18.02 26.81 27.41
CA SER A 95 -18.11 25.35 27.29
C SER A 95 -19.04 24.89 26.17
N ASP A 96 -20.18 25.55 26.00
CA ASP A 96 -21.13 25.25 24.93
C ASP A 96 -20.50 25.55 23.56
N LEU A 97 -19.80 26.69 23.43
CA LEU A 97 -19.08 27.07 22.21
C LEU A 97 -18.01 26.03 21.84
N ASP A 98 -17.25 25.54 22.81
CA ASP A 98 -16.24 24.52 22.61
C ASP A 98 -16.88 23.19 22.16
N SER A 99 -17.99 22.77 22.77
CA SER A 99 -18.69 21.55 22.38
C SER A 99 -19.22 21.62 20.95
N VAL A 100 -19.85 22.73 20.56
CA VAL A 100 -20.36 22.97 19.20
C VAL A 100 -19.20 23.01 18.19
N THR A 101 -18.06 23.58 18.58
CA THR A 101 -16.86 23.62 17.72
C THR A 101 -16.32 22.21 17.46
N GLN A 102 -16.26 21.37 18.50
CA GLN A 102 -15.86 19.97 18.38
C GLN A 102 -16.83 19.19 17.48
N GLU A 103 -18.13 19.29 17.71
CA GLU A 103 -19.15 18.63 16.89
C GLU A 103 -19.06 19.05 15.42
N ARG A 104 -18.88 20.34 15.15
CA ARG A 104 -18.69 20.86 13.80
C ARG A 104 -17.47 20.24 13.13
N ASP A 105 -16.36 20.13 13.84
CA ASP A 105 -15.12 19.60 13.28
C ASP A 105 -15.22 18.09 13.05
N GLU A 106 -15.88 17.33 13.94
CA GLU A 106 -16.21 15.92 13.71
C GLU A 106 -17.11 15.72 12.48
N LEU A 107 -18.12 16.57 12.30
CA LEU A 107 -18.99 16.51 11.13
C LEU A 107 -18.24 16.83 9.84
N LYS A 108 -17.33 17.81 9.86
CA LYS A 108 -16.47 18.12 8.71
C LYS A 108 -15.56 16.94 8.34
N GLU A 109 -14.97 16.27 9.33
CA GLU A 109 -14.15 15.08 9.08
C GLU A 109 -14.99 13.92 8.50
N LYS A 110 -16.19 13.68 9.02
CA LYS A 110 -17.12 12.70 8.45
C LYS A 110 -17.48 13.07 7.01
N GLN A 111 -17.76 14.35 6.73
CA GLN A 111 -18.08 14.84 5.40
C GLN A 111 -16.92 14.62 4.42
N ARG A 112 -15.69 14.97 4.81
CA ARG A 112 -14.48 14.68 4.03
C ARG A 112 -14.35 13.18 3.72
N GLY A 113 -14.62 12.33 4.71
CA GLY A 113 -14.64 10.88 4.52
C GLY A 113 -15.68 10.42 3.49
N TYR A 114 -16.88 10.99 3.51
CA TYR A 114 -17.91 10.72 2.50
C TYR A 114 -17.51 11.21 1.12
N ASP A 115 -16.96 12.42 1.00
CA ASP A 115 -16.50 13.00 -0.27
C ASP A 115 -15.40 12.13 -0.90
N GLU A 116 -14.47 11.61 -0.09
CA GLU A 116 -13.44 10.68 -0.55
C GLU A 116 -14.01 9.34 -1.04
N LEU A 117 -15.00 8.78 -0.32
CA LEU A 117 -15.67 7.55 -0.72
C LEU A 117 -16.46 7.74 -2.01
N GLU A 118 -17.13 8.88 -2.14
CA GLU A 118 -17.86 9.24 -3.35
C GLU A 118 -16.91 9.39 -4.54
N ALA A 119 -15.78 10.08 -4.36
CA ALA A 119 -14.75 10.21 -5.38
C ALA A 119 -14.20 8.84 -5.81
N LYS A 120 -13.91 7.94 -4.87
CA LYS A 120 -13.46 6.57 -5.17
C LYS A 120 -14.52 5.78 -5.96
N SER A 121 -15.79 5.89 -5.56
CA SER A 121 -16.89 5.21 -6.25
C SER A 121 -17.10 5.75 -7.67
N LYS A 122 -17.02 7.07 -7.87
CA LYS A 122 -17.09 7.70 -9.20
C LYS A 122 -15.98 7.18 -10.11
N LYS A 123 -14.73 7.15 -9.64
CA LYS A 123 -13.59 6.58 -10.38
C LYS A 123 -13.82 5.14 -10.79
N GLU A 124 -14.33 4.32 -9.87
CA GLU A 124 -14.62 2.92 -10.14
C GLU A 124 -15.72 2.75 -11.19
N LYS A 125 -16.79 3.53 -11.12
CA LYS A 125 -17.87 3.51 -12.12
C LYS A 125 -17.35 3.88 -13.51
N VAL A 126 -16.58 4.96 -13.63
CA VAL A 126 -15.99 5.38 -14.92
C VAL A 126 -15.06 4.28 -15.46
N ALA A 127 -14.21 3.69 -14.61
CA ALA A 127 -13.34 2.59 -15.03
C ALA A 127 -14.13 1.36 -15.52
N ILE A 128 -15.24 1.02 -14.88
CA ILE A 128 -16.12 -0.09 -15.32
C ILE A 128 -16.75 0.23 -16.67
N GLU A 129 -17.28 1.44 -16.85
CA GLU A 129 -17.90 1.87 -18.11
C GLU A 129 -16.90 1.84 -19.27
N VAL A 130 -15.69 2.38 -19.06
CA VAL A 130 -14.62 2.39 -20.07
C VAL A 130 -14.12 0.97 -20.37
N ALA A 131 -13.92 0.13 -19.34
CA ALA A 131 -13.50 -1.26 -19.52
C ALA A 131 -14.50 -2.06 -20.36
N ASN A 132 -15.80 -1.89 -20.09
CA ASN A 132 -16.86 -2.57 -20.83
C ASN A 132 -16.94 -2.08 -22.28
N ARG A 133 -16.74 -0.78 -22.54
CA ARG A 133 -16.80 -0.19 -23.88
C ARG A 133 -15.59 -0.59 -24.74
N LEU A 134 -14.40 -0.67 -24.16
CA LEU A 134 -13.15 -1.00 -24.88
C LEU A 134 -12.79 -2.49 -24.83
N ASP A 135 -13.65 -3.31 -24.19
CA ASP A 135 -13.48 -4.74 -23.97
C ASP A 135 -12.13 -5.09 -23.33
N VAL A 136 -11.83 -4.42 -22.21
CA VAL A 136 -10.61 -4.58 -21.42
C VAL A 136 -10.95 -5.24 -20.08
N ASP A 137 -9.98 -5.92 -19.44
CA ASP A 137 -10.19 -6.49 -18.11
C ASP A 137 -10.50 -5.41 -17.05
N VAL A 138 -11.75 -5.42 -16.58
CA VAL A 138 -12.29 -4.52 -15.56
C VAL A 138 -11.40 -4.49 -14.32
N LYS A 139 -10.98 -5.65 -13.81
CA LYS A 139 -10.20 -5.70 -12.55
C LYS A 139 -8.85 -5.01 -12.69
N ARG A 140 -8.22 -5.14 -13.86
CA ARG A 140 -6.94 -4.52 -14.15
C ARG A 140 -7.08 -3.02 -14.35
N LEU A 141 -8.10 -2.57 -15.10
CA LEU A 141 -8.33 -1.13 -15.32
C LEU A 141 -8.73 -0.42 -14.03
N THR A 142 -9.65 -0.96 -13.23
CA THR A 142 -10.04 -0.38 -11.93
C THR A 142 -8.84 -0.26 -10.98
N LYS A 143 -7.89 -1.21 -11.01
CA LYS A 143 -6.68 -1.13 -10.19
C LYS A 143 -5.75 0.02 -10.62
N LEU A 144 -5.63 0.27 -11.92
CA LEU A 144 -4.80 1.35 -12.48
C LEU A 144 -5.47 2.71 -12.29
N ALA A 145 -6.79 2.78 -12.47
CA ALA A 145 -7.58 3.99 -12.29
C ALA A 145 -7.47 4.59 -10.87
N LYS A 146 -7.11 3.79 -9.84
CA LYS A 146 -6.85 4.29 -8.48
C LYS A 146 -5.75 5.35 -8.40
N PHE A 147 -4.79 5.32 -9.33
CA PHE A 147 -3.65 6.24 -9.37
C PHE A 147 -3.87 7.44 -10.29
N THR A 148 -5.07 7.56 -10.86
CA THR A 148 -5.44 8.65 -11.77
C THR A 148 -6.28 9.71 -11.07
N ASP A 149 -6.41 10.86 -11.72
CA ASP A 149 -7.35 11.91 -11.35
C ASP A 149 -8.82 11.44 -11.42
N GLY A 150 -9.10 10.39 -12.20
CA GLY A 150 -10.43 9.82 -12.38
C GLY A 150 -11.18 10.36 -13.59
N SER A 151 -10.53 11.17 -14.43
CA SER A 151 -11.13 11.69 -15.65
C SER A 151 -11.36 10.57 -16.64
N THR A 152 -12.42 10.69 -17.44
CA THR A 152 -12.75 9.71 -18.49
C THR A 152 -11.62 9.57 -19.50
N GLU A 153 -11.01 10.69 -19.90
CA GLU A 153 -9.95 10.75 -20.89
C GLU A 153 -8.71 9.96 -20.46
N VAL A 154 -8.23 10.17 -19.23
CA VAL A 154 -7.05 9.45 -18.70
C VAL A 154 -7.34 7.95 -18.54
N ILE A 155 -8.54 7.60 -18.09
CA ILE A 155 -8.94 6.19 -17.96
C ILE A 155 -9.05 5.52 -19.33
N GLU A 156 -9.52 6.23 -20.35
CA GLU A 156 -9.59 5.77 -21.74
C GLU A 156 -8.19 5.58 -22.35
N GLU A 157 -7.27 6.51 -22.11
CA GLU A 157 -5.88 6.40 -22.55
C GLU A 157 -5.22 5.14 -21.97
N ILE A 158 -5.33 4.94 -20.66
CA ILE A 158 -4.81 3.72 -19.99
C ILE A 158 -5.49 2.47 -20.56
N ALA A 159 -6.80 2.51 -20.77
CA ALA A 159 -7.53 1.37 -21.32
C ALA A 159 -7.08 1.03 -22.75
N SER A 160 -6.72 2.02 -23.56
CA SER A 160 -6.24 1.81 -24.93
C SER A 160 -4.89 1.07 -25.00
N GLU A 161 -4.05 1.21 -23.98
CA GLU A 161 -2.76 0.51 -23.87
C GLU A 161 -2.90 -0.94 -23.35
N LEU A 162 -4.05 -1.29 -22.78
CA LEU A 162 -4.27 -2.60 -22.21
C LEU A 162 -4.67 -3.62 -23.28
N PRO A 163 -4.25 -4.89 -23.13
CA PRO A 163 -4.69 -5.95 -24.03
C PRO A 163 -6.20 -6.14 -23.89
N LYS A 164 -6.87 -6.33 -25.03
CA LYS A 164 -8.30 -6.66 -25.05
C LYS A 164 -8.54 -8.00 -24.36
N LYS A 165 -9.76 -8.16 -23.86
CA LYS A 165 -10.18 -9.35 -23.12
C LYS A 165 -10.14 -10.57 -24.04
N GLY A 166 -9.15 -11.43 -23.83
CA GLY A 166 -8.95 -12.64 -24.63
C GLY A 166 -7.77 -12.56 -25.60
N ASP A 167 -7.20 -11.38 -25.84
CA ASP A 167 -5.97 -11.21 -26.61
C ASP A 167 -4.75 -11.64 -25.78
N LYS A 168 -4.60 -12.96 -25.61
CA LYS A 168 -3.31 -13.52 -25.23
C LYS A 168 -2.46 -13.52 -26.49
N LYS A 169 -1.65 -12.47 -26.71
CA LYS A 169 -0.51 -12.59 -27.63
C LYS A 169 0.22 -13.88 -27.28
N GLU A 170 0.25 -14.82 -28.21
CA GLU A 170 0.99 -16.06 -28.03
C GLU A 170 2.44 -15.66 -27.78
N LEU A 171 2.89 -15.82 -26.53
CA LEU A 171 4.30 -15.72 -26.20
C LEU A 171 4.93 -16.92 -26.86
N HIS A 172 5.58 -16.72 -28.00
CA HIS A 172 6.48 -17.73 -28.53
C HIS A 172 7.57 -17.93 -27.48
N PRO A 173 7.66 -19.09 -26.81
CA PRO A 173 8.76 -19.36 -25.92
C PRO A 173 10.02 -19.25 -26.78
N ASP A 174 10.95 -18.39 -26.34
CA ASP A 174 12.25 -18.30 -26.99
C ASP A 174 12.81 -19.71 -27.05
N SER A 175 13.15 -20.17 -28.26
CA SER A 175 13.63 -21.52 -28.40
C SER A 175 14.98 -21.53 -27.68
N ASN A 176 15.02 -22.10 -26.48
CA ASN A 176 16.22 -22.37 -25.68
C ASN A 176 17.19 -23.36 -26.39
N LYS A 177 17.23 -23.34 -27.73
CA LYS A 177 18.32 -23.87 -28.54
C LYS A 177 19.52 -22.95 -28.39
N THR A 178 20.16 -23.04 -27.23
CA THR A 178 21.54 -22.61 -27.07
C THR A 178 22.39 -23.53 -27.95
N ILE A 179 22.80 -23.05 -29.12
CA ILE A 179 23.80 -23.72 -29.98
C ILE A 179 25.16 -23.55 -29.28
N GLY A 180 25.37 -24.29 -28.19
CA GLY A 180 26.53 -24.17 -27.32
C GLY A 180 27.18 -25.52 -27.06
N GLY A 181 28.38 -25.72 -27.62
CA GLY A 181 29.33 -26.76 -27.23
C GLY A 181 29.05 -28.17 -27.72
N ARG A 182 28.06 -28.86 -27.17
CA ARG A 182 27.92 -30.33 -27.35
C ARG A 182 27.35 -30.75 -28.71
N ASP A 183 26.47 -29.94 -29.29
CA ASP A 183 25.91 -30.26 -30.62
C ASP A 183 26.91 -29.98 -31.75
N TRP A 184 27.89 -29.07 -31.54
CA TRP A 184 28.95 -28.84 -32.50
C TRP A 184 29.86 -30.06 -32.64
N GLU A 185 30.35 -30.59 -31.51
CA GLU A 185 31.21 -31.78 -31.50
C GLU A 185 30.50 -32.97 -32.13
N ARG A 186 29.21 -33.19 -31.82
CA ARG A 186 28.42 -34.27 -32.42
C ARG A 186 28.23 -34.11 -33.93
N VAL A 187 27.96 -32.89 -34.42
CA VAL A 187 27.80 -32.64 -35.86
C VAL A 187 29.13 -32.73 -36.60
N GLN A 188 30.23 -32.27 -35.99
CA GLN A 188 31.58 -32.39 -36.53
C GLN A 188 32.03 -33.85 -36.58
N GLU A 189 31.84 -34.63 -35.51
CA GLU A 189 32.15 -36.06 -35.47
C GLU A 189 31.33 -36.86 -36.49
N ALA A 190 30.04 -36.56 -36.63
CA ALA A 190 29.17 -37.22 -37.63
C ALA A 190 29.64 -36.92 -39.06
N PHE A 191 30.09 -35.69 -39.34
CA PHE A 191 30.66 -35.32 -40.64
C PHE A 191 32.02 -35.99 -40.89
N ILE A 192 32.91 -36.06 -39.89
CA ILE A 192 34.21 -36.74 -40.00
C ILE A 192 34.01 -38.24 -40.25
N LYS A 193 33.05 -38.86 -39.56
CA LYS A 193 32.81 -40.30 -39.65
C LYS A 193 32.19 -40.71 -40.99
N ASN A 194 31.30 -39.88 -41.55
CA ASN A 194 30.63 -40.13 -42.84
C ASN A 194 30.48 -38.81 -43.65
N PRO A 195 31.52 -38.39 -44.38
CA PRO A 195 31.54 -37.10 -45.08
C PRO A 195 30.62 -37.03 -46.31
N ASP A 196 30.26 -38.19 -46.88
CA ASP A 196 29.40 -38.28 -48.06
C ASP A 196 27.90 -38.34 -47.71
N ASP A 197 27.54 -38.40 -46.43
CA ASP A 197 26.15 -38.30 -45.99
C ASP A 197 25.66 -36.86 -46.14
N LYS A 198 24.76 -36.67 -47.12
CA LYS A 198 24.17 -35.37 -47.47
C LYS A 198 23.58 -34.64 -46.26
N LYS A 199 22.95 -35.35 -45.33
CA LYS A 199 22.31 -34.73 -44.15
C LYS A 199 23.33 -34.18 -43.16
N ASN A 200 24.44 -34.88 -42.95
CA ASN A 200 25.50 -34.43 -42.04
C ASN A 200 26.27 -33.25 -42.64
N LYS A 201 26.50 -33.29 -43.96
CA LYS A 201 27.12 -32.19 -44.70
C LYS A 201 26.29 -30.91 -44.67
N GLU A 202 24.98 -30.99 -44.90
CA GLU A 202 24.08 -29.84 -44.82
C GLU A 202 24.06 -29.22 -43.41
N ARG A 203 23.92 -30.06 -42.36
CA ARG A 203 23.95 -29.59 -40.96
C ARG A 203 25.29 -28.96 -40.57
N TYR A 204 26.40 -29.54 -41.02
CA TYR A 204 27.73 -29.00 -40.76
C TYR A 204 27.93 -27.63 -41.44
N LEU A 205 27.49 -27.48 -42.69
CA LEU A 205 27.58 -26.21 -43.42
C LEU A 205 26.67 -25.13 -42.84
N GLU A 206 25.45 -25.49 -42.43
CA GLU A 206 24.51 -24.57 -41.77
C GLU A 206 25.07 -24.06 -40.44
N MET A 207 25.67 -24.95 -39.65
CA MET A 207 26.33 -24.61 -38.38
C MET A 207 27.59 -23.75 -38.60
N ARG A 208 28.40 -24.03 -39.62
CA ARG A 208 29.58 -23.22 -39.97
C ARG A 208 29.18 -21.80 -40.40
N LYS A 209 28.10 -21.68 -41.18
CA LYS A 209 27.53 -20.41 -41.60
C LYS A 209 27.00 -19.60 -40.42
N ALA A 210 26.35 -20.25 -39.45
CA ALA A 210 25.88 -19.62 -38.22
C ALA A 210 27.02 -19.10 -37.32
N GLN A 211 28.22 -19.71 -37.38
CA GLN A 211 29.43 -19.23 -36.71
C GLN A 211 30.19 -18.13 -37.48
N GLY A 212 29.69 -17.70 -38.65
CA GLY A 212 30.31 -16.67 -39.47
C GLY A 212 31.62 -17.10 -40.14
N ARG A 213 31.79 -18.39 -40.45
CA ARG A 213 32.99 -18.99 -41.07
C ARG A 213 32.73 -19.72 -42.38
#